data_AF-A0A1G3WNY0-F1
#
_entry.id   AF-A0A1G3WNY0-F1
#
_cell.length_a   1.000
_cell.length_b   1.000
_cell.length_c   1.000
_cell.angle_alpha   90.00
_cell.angle_beta   90.00
_cell.angle_gamma   90.00
#
_symmetry.space_group_name_H-M   'P 1'
#
loop_
_entity.id
_entity.type
_entity.pdbx_description
1 polymer ?
#
loop_
_entity_poly.entity_id
_entity_poly.type
_entity_poly.pdbx_seq_one_letter_code
_entity_poly.pdbx_strand_id
1 'polypeptide(L)'
;MLIEATKKQFFILIVAFSSIATAAFGIWHFFIPAQWDWYSFISPEAPELVVAVGAVNAIFSLCLVLIGIADLLIVLVGTDRFARIVMLSLSSILWTTRVLLQIVAPQGSAMPALQVGMLAGFLLIWGCFAVALWIEIKS
;
A
#
# COMPACT_ATOMS: atom_id res chain seq x y z
N MET A 1 31.56 -6.70 -9.47
CA MET A 1 31.48 -6.13 -8.12
C MET A 1 30.67 -4.83 -8.09
N LEU A 2 31.02 -3.81 -8.89
CA LEU A 2 30.25 -2.54 -8.97
C LEU A 2 28.80 -2.75 -9.42
N ILE A 3 28.58 -3.58 -10.46
CA ILE A 3 27.24 -3.85 -11.03
C ILE A 3 26.30 -4.49 -9.98
N GLU A 4 26.77 -5.51 -9.26
CA GLU A 4 26.01 -6.19 -8.21
C GLU A 4 25.70 -5.28 -7.01
N ALA A 5 26.63 -4.39 -6.64
CA ALA A 5 26.37 -3.38 -5.62
C ALA A 5 25.26 -2.41 -6.07
N THR A 6 25.29 -1.94 -7.32
CA THR A 6 24.25 -1.07 -7.89
C THR A 6 22.89 -1.74 -7.95
N LYS A 7 22.83 -3.02 -8.35
CA LYS A 7 21.57 -3.79 -8.37
C LYS A 7 20.96 -3.93 -6.98
N LYS A 8 21.78 -4.25 -5.98
CA LYS A 8 21.33 -4.35 -4.58
C LYS A 8 20.83 -2.99 -4.07
N GLN A 9 21.56 -1.91 -4.35
CA GLN A 9 21.14 -0.57 -3.95
C GLN A 9 19.80 -0.18 -4.58
N PHE A 10 19.63 -0.45 -5.88
CA PHE A 10 18.38 -0.22 -6.59
C PHE A 10 17.22 -0.99 -5.98
N PHE A 11 17.41 -2.29 -5.70
CA PHE A 11 16.40 -3.12 -5.03
C PHE A 11 15.97 -2.54 -3.68
N ILE A 12 16.95 -2.15 -2.84
CA ILE A 12 16.66 -1.53 -1.53
C ILE A 12 15.85 -0.24 -1.70
N LEU A 13 16.22 0.61 -2.66
CA LEU A 13 15.56 1.89 -2.89
C LEU A 13 14.10 1.73 -3.32
N ILE A 14 13.81 0.84 -4.27
CA ILE A 14 12.44 0.66 -4.75
C ILE A 14 11.54 0.04 -3.68
N VAL A 15 12.05 -0.90 -2.88
CA VAL A 15 11.31 -1.49 -1.76
C VAL A 15 11.10 -0.44 -0.68
N ALA A 16 12.14 0.31 -0.30
CA ALA A 16 12.01 1.33 0.73
C ALA A 16 11.00 2.42 0.35
N PHE A 17 11.04 2.90 -0.90
CA PHE A 17 10.08 3.88 -1.41
C PHE A 17 8.64 3.36 -1.32
N SER A 18 8.37 2.17 -1.87
CA SER A 18 7.01 1.61 -1.91
C SER A 18 6.49 1.28 -0.51
N SER A 19 7.38 0.88 0.40
CA SER A 19 7.08 0.58 1.79
C SER A 19 6.73 1.83 2.60
N ILE A 20 7.52 2.90 2.46
CA ILE A 20 7.24 4.20 3.07
C ILE A 20 5.91 4.74 2.56
N ALA A 21 5.68 4.66 1.24
CA ALA A 21 4.41 5.07 0.65
C ALA A 21 3.24 4.25 1.22
N THR A 22 3.39 2.93 1.35
CA THR A 22 2.37 2.06 1.94
C THR A 22 2.05 2.45 3.38
N ALA A 23 3.07 2.70 4.21
CA ALA A 23 2.86 3.15 5.57
C ALA A 23 2.22 4.55 5.63
N ALA A 24 2.63 5.48 4.75
CA ALA A 24 2.03 6.81 4.66
C ALA A 24 0.55 6.74 4.25
N PHE A 25 0.19 5.85 3.32
CA PHE A 25 -1.21 5.57 2.99
C PHE A 25 -1.98 5.03 4.20
N GLY A 26 -1.38 4.11 4.97
CA GLY A 26 -1.97 3.62 6.22
C GLY A 26 -2.22 4.75 7.23
N ILE A 27 -1.23 5.60 7.46
CA ILE A 27 -1.36 6.78 8.35
C ILE A 27 -2.48 7.70 7.86
N TRP A 28 -2.52 8.00 6.56
CA TRP A 28 -3.55 8.87 5.99
C TRP A 28 -4.96 8.31 6.16
N HIS A 29 -5.15 7.00 6.00
CA HIS A 29 -6.47 6.37 6.12
C HIS A 29 -7.09 6.51 7.52
N PHE A 30 -6.31 6.68 8.59
CA PHE A 30 -6.87 6.98 9.91
C PHE A 30 -7.69 8.28 9.93
N PHE A 31 -7.35 9.25 9.07
CA PHE A 31 -7.96 10.58 9.07
C PHE A 31 -9.06 10.73 8.01
N ILE A 32 -9.12 9.82 7.05
CA ILE A 32 -10.07 9.85 5.93
C ILE A 32 -11.54 9.95 6.39
N PRO A 33 -12.03 9.19 7.39
CA PRO A 33 -13.44 9.28 7.81
C PRO A 33 -13.83 10.67 8.28
N ALA A 34 -12.93 11.37 8.99
CA ALA A 34 -13.15 12.74 9.44
C ALA A 34 -12.97 13.76 8.31
N GLN A 35 -11.96 13.58 7.45
CA GLN A 35 -11.67 14.49 6.33
C GLN A 35 -12.83 14.58 5.33
N TRP A 36 -13.55 13.47 5.14
CA TRP A 36 -14.63 13.35 4.16
C TRP A 36 -16.01 13.13 4.80
N ASP A 37 -16.12 13.33 6.11
CA ASP A 37 -17.37 13.23 6.87
C ASP A 37 -18.17 11.95 6.56
N TRP A 38 -17.49 10.79 6.53
CA TRP A 38 -18.09 9.52 6.09
C TRP A 38 -19.38 9.16 6.83
N TYR A 39 -19.45 9.50 8.11
CA TYR A 39 -20.55 9.10 8.97
C TYR A 39 -21.84 9.88 8.71
N SER A 40 -21.79 11.06 8.06
CA SER A 40 -23.02 11.77 7.68
C SER A 40 -23.77 11.11 6.53
N PHE A 41 -23.12 10.19 5.80
CA PHE A 41 -23.73 9.38 4.76
C PHE A 41 -24.34 8.06 5.28
N ILE A 42 -24.21 7.78 6.58
CA ILE A 42 -24.77 6.58 7.21
C ILE A 42 -26.06 6.97 7.96
N SER A 43 -27.12 6.19 7.77
CA SER A 43 -28.41 6.42 8.43
C SER A 43 -28.26 6.43 9.96
N PRO A 44 -28.85 7.41 10.67
CA PRO A 44 -28.80 7.48 12.14
C PRO A 44 -29.37 6.25 12.85
N GLU A 45 -30.27 5.52 12.18
CA GLU A 45 -30.90 4.29 12.68
C GLU A 45 -29.97 3.07 12.65
N ALA A 46 -28.76 3.18 12.06
CA ALA A 46 -27.79 2.10 11.92
C ALA A 46 -26.45 2.38 12.64
N PRO A 47 -26.43 2.58 13.98
CA PRO A 47 -25.22 2.93 14.72
C PRO A 47 -24.12 1.85 14.63
N GLU A 48 -24.50 0.57 14.53
CA GLU A 48 -23.54 -0.52 14.38
C GLU A 48 -22.77 -0.46 13.06
N LEU A 49 -23.35 0.11 12.00
CA LEU A 49 -22.67 0.28 10.72
C LEU A 49 -21.55 1.33 10.82
N VAL A 50 -21.77 2.41 11.59
CA VAL A 50 -20.73 3.41 11.90
C VAL A 50 -19.55 2.76 12.62
N VAL A 51 -19.83 1.95 13.64
CA VAL A 51 -18.81 1.21 14.40
C VAL A 51 -18.05 0.24 13.50
N ALA A 52 -18.75 -0.54 12.69
CA ALA A 52 -18.14 -1.52 11.79
C ALA A 52 -17.23 -0.85 10.74
N VAL A 53 -17.70 0.21 10.08
CA VAL A 53 -16.91 0.97 9.09
C VAL A 53 -15.68 1.61 9.75
N GLY A 54 -15.83 2.18 10.95
CA GLY A 54 -14.73 2.74 11.73
C GLY A 54 -13.67 1.68 12.10
N ALA A 55 -14.11 0.52 12.59
CA ALA A 55 -13.21 -0.58 12.96
C ALA A 55 -12.47 -1.14 11.74
N VAL A 56 -13.16 -1.36 10.61
CA VAL A 56 -12.53 -1.81 9.36
C VAL A 56 -11.49 -0.81 8.89
N ASN A 57 -11.79 0.49 8.91
CA ASN A 57 -10.82 1.52 8.52
C ASN A 57 -9.60 1.54 9.45
N ALA A 58 -9.80 1.45 10.77
CA ALA A 58 -8.71 1.44 11.73
C ALA A 58 -7.78 0.23 11.57
N ILE A 59 -8.35 -0.97 11.41
CA ILE A 59 -7.59 -2.21 11.22
C ILE A 59 -6.87 -2.19 9.87
N PHE A 60 -7.56 -1.79 8.79
CA PHE A 60 -6.96 -1.64 7.47
C PHE A 60 -5.77 -0.67 7.50
N SER A 61 -5.95 0.50 8.12
CA SER A 61 -4.92 1.53 8.27
C SER A 61 -3.70 1.00 9.02
N LEU A 62 -3.93 0.32 10.16
CA LEU A 62 -2.86 -0.30 10.95
C LEU A 62 -2.12 -1.37 10.14
N CYS A 63 -2.84 -2.25 9.43
CA CYS A 63 -2.23 -3.26 8.58
C CYS A 63 -1.33 -2.65 7.51
N LEU A 64 -1.76 -1.57 6.84
CA LEU A 64 -0.91 -0.87 5.86
C LEU A 64 0.38 -0.32 6.48
N VAL A 65 0.28 0.28 7.67
CA VAL A 65 1.46 0.76 8.40
C VAL A 65 2.40 -0.38 8.74
N LEU A 66 1.88 -1.47 9.30
CA LEU A 66 2.68 -2.62 9.72
C LEU A 66 3.31 -3.34 8.52
N ILE A 67 2.60 -3.49 7.40
CA ILE A 67 3.14 -4.08 6.17
C ILE A 67 4.28 -3.22 5.62
N GLY A 68 4.09 -1.89 5.54
CA GLY A 68 5.16 -0.99 5.10
C GLY A 68 6.38 -1.03 6.01
N ILE A 69 6.20 -1.10 7.34
CA ILE A 69 7.32 -1.25 8.27
C ILE A 69 8.00 -2.61 8.09
N ALA A 70 7.23 -3.70 7.94
CA ALA A 70 7.78 -5.03 7.73
C ALA A 70 8.61 -5.10 6.44
N ASP A 71 8.10 -4.57 5.33
CA ASP A 71 8.83 -4.52 4.05
C ASP A 71 10.12 -3.68 4.13
N LEU A 72 10.13 -2.60 4.91
CA LEU A 72 11.38 -1.86 5.20
C LEU A 72 12.37 -2.70 5.99
N LEU A 73 11.91 -3.41 7.02
CA LEU A 73 12.79 -4.20 7.89
C LEU A 73 13.40 -5.38 7.13
N ILE A 74 12.65 -6.08 6.27
CA ILE A 74 13.19 -7.23 5.52
C ILE A 74 14.37 -6.87 4.61
N VAL A 75 14.40 -5.62 4.12
CA VAL A 75 15.41 -5.15 3.16
C VAL A 75 16.56 -4.41 3.83
N LEU A 76 16.32 -3.75 4.96
CA LEU A 76 17.34 -3.02 5.72
C LEU A 76 18.09 -3.88 6.73
N VAL A 77 17.38 -4.74 7.47
CA VAL A 77 17.97 -5.62 8.50
C VAL A 77 18.42 -6.95 7.89
N GLY A 78 17.75 -7.36 6.80
CA GLY A 78 17.99 -8.63 6.14
C GLY A 78 17.17 -9.76 6.76
N THR A 79 16.62 -10.60 5.90
CA THR A 79 15.91 -11.84 6.26
C THR A 79 16.27 -12.93 5.26
N ASP A 80 15.78 -14.15 5.42
CA ASP A 80 15.96 -15.20 4.41
C ASP A 80 15.19 -14.87 3.11
N ARG A 81 15.61 -15.50 2.01
CA ARG A 81 15.03 -15.25 0.69
C ARG A 81 13.55 -15.59 0.61
N PHE A 82 13.11 -16.66 1.26
CA PHE A 82 11.72 -17.08 1.22
C PHE A 82 10.82 -16.04 1.89
N ALA A 83 11.20 -15.54 3.07
CA ALA A 83 10.48 -14.47 3.74
C ALA A 83 10.38 -13.20 2.88
N ARG A 84 11.45 -12.79 2.18
CA ARG A 84 11.39 -11.65 1.25
C ARG A 84 10.39 -11.88 0.12
N ILE A 85 10.41 -13.05 -0.51
CA ILE A 85 9.50 -13.39 -1.60
C ILE A 85 8.04 -13.35 -1.10
N VAL A 86 7.76 -13.93 0.06
CA VAL A 86 6.41 -13.94 0.66
C VAL A 86 5.92 -12.51 0.90
N MET A 87 6.74 -11.68 1.54
CA MET A 87 6.38 -10.30 1.86
C MET A 87 6.17 -9.44 0.60
N LEU A 88 7.11 -9.50 -0.35
CA LEU A 88 6.97 -8.80 -1.63
C LEU A 88 5.75 -9.27 -2.42
N SER A 89 5.44 -10.57 -2.38
CA SER A 89 4.22 -11.12 -3.01
C SER A 89 2.95 -10.57 -2.37
N LEU A 90 2.90 -10.53 -1.03
CA LEU A 90 1.77 -9.97 -0.29
C LEU A 90 1.54 -8.51 -0.68
N SER A 91 2.59 -7.70 -0.67
CA SER A 91 2.52 -6.28 -1.03
C SER A 91 2.18 -6.08 -2.51
N SER A 92 2.73 -6.89 -3.42
CA SER A 92 2.35 -6.88 -4.84
C SER A 92 0.87 -7.20 -5.04
N ILE A 93 0.33 -8.23 -4.37
CA ILE A 93 -1.09 -8.62 -4.48
C ILE A 93 -1.98 -7.51 -3.92
N LEU A 94 -1.68 -6.99 -2.73
CA LEU A 94 -2.40 -5.90 -2.09
C LEU A 94 -2.52 -4.68 -3.02
N TRP A 95 -1.40 -4.24 -3.60
CA TRP A 95 -1.37 -3.10 -4.51
C TRP A 95 -2.00 -3.40 -5.87
N THR A 96 -1.92 -4.65 -6.36
CA THR A 96 -2.68 -5.10 -7.54
C THR A 96 -4.17 -4.93 -7.29
N THR A 97 -4.68 -5.40 -6.14
CA THR A 97 -6.09 -5.24 -5.77
C THR A 97 -6.48 -3.76 -5.72
N ARG A 98 -5.63 -2.87 -5.18
CA ARG A 98 -5.89 -1.42 -5.16
C ARG A 98 -5.94 -0.80 -6.56
N VAL A 99 -5.04 -1.19 -7.47
CA VAL A 99 -5.08 -0.75 -8.87
C VAL A 99 -6.37 -1.21 -9.54
N LEU A 100 -6.74 -2.49 -9.39
CA LEU A 100 -7.95 -3.04 -10.00
C LEU A 100 -9.21 -2.36 -9.45
N LEU A 101 -9.30 -2.15 -8.14
CA LEU A 101 -10.43 -1.44 -7.53
C LEU A 101 -10.52 -0.01 -8.05
N GLN A 102 -9.40 0.70 -8.22
CA GLN A 102 -9.41 2.06 -8.76
C GLN A 102 -9.83 2.12 -10.24
N ILE A 103 -9.60 1.05 -11.01
CA ILE A 103 -10.05 0.94 -12.41
C ILE A 103 -11.55 0.64 -12.47
N VAL A 104 -12.03 -0.32 -11.67
CA VAL A 104 -13.44 -0.78 -11.72
C VAL A 104 -14.40 0.16 -10.99
N ALA A 105 -13.97 0.71 -9.86
CA ALA A 105 -14.75 1.57 -8.99
C ALA A 105 -13.89 2.78 -8.56
N PRO A 106 -13.67 3.75 -9.46
CA PRO A 106 -12.73 4.83 -9.23
C PRO A 106 -13.10 5.70 -8.03
N GLN A 107 -12.16 5.83 -7.10
CA GLN A 107 -12.25 6.74 -5.97
C GLN A 107 -11.73 8.13 -6.36
N GLY A 108 -12.22 9.17 -5.67
CA GLY A 108 -11.83 10.56 -5.96
C GLY A 108 -12.51 11.15 -7.20
N SER A 109 -13.59 10.55 -7.69
CA SER A 109 -14.29 10.96 -8.92
C SER A 109 -14.90 12.36 -8.87
N ALA A 110 -15.08 12.93 -7.68
CA ALA A 110 -15.47 14.34 -7.52
C ALA A 110 -14.41 15.32 -8.07
N MET A 111 -13.15 14.89 -8.20
CA MET A 111 -12.04 15.69 -8.73
C MET A 111 -11.23 14.85 -9.73
N PRO A 112 -11.36 15.06 -11.05
CA PRO A 112 -10.68 14.24 -12.06
C PRO A 112 -9.17 14.12 -11.86
N ALA A 113 -8.51 15.21 -11.46
CA ALA A 113 -7.08 15.22 -11.17
C ALA A 113 -6.72 14.31 -9.97
N LEU A 114 -7.58 14.24 -8.95
CA LEU A 114 -7.37 13.35 -7.80
C LEU A 114 -7.55 11.89 -8.21
N GLN A 115 -8.60 11.56 -8.97
CA GLN A 115 -8.85 10.20 -9.44
C GLN A 115 -7.68 9.65 -10.27
N VAL A 116 -7.16 10.45 -11.21
CA VAL A 116 -6.00 10.08 -12.04
C VAL A 116 -4.73 10.02 -11.20
N GLY A 117 -4.53 10.97 -10.28
CA GLY A 117 -3.39 10.97 -9.36
C GLY A 117 -3.36 9.74 -8.45
N MET A 118 -4.52 9.31 -7.94
CA MET A 118 -4.66 8.08 -7.16
C MET A 118 -4.26 6.86 -7.99
N LEU A 119 -4.81 6.71 -9.20
CA LEU A 119 -4.47 5.58 -10.08
C LEU A 119 -2.97 5.55 -10.41
N ALA A 120 -2.40 6.70 -10.77
CA ALA A 120 -0.96 6.82 -11.07
C ALA A 120 -0.10 6.45 -9.85
N GLY A 121 -0.46 6.94 -8.66
CA GLY A 121 0.22 6.59 -7.41
C GLY A 121 0.14 5.10 -7.10
N PHE A 122 -1.04 4.49 -7.27
CA PHE A 122 -1.22 3.05 -7.03
C PHE A 122 -0.41 2.20 -8.00
N LEU A 123 -0.38 2.58 -9.29
CA LEU A 123 0.43 1.92 -10.32
C LEU A 123 1.93 2.03 -10.02
N LEU A 124 2.39 3.19 -9.55
CA LEU A 124 3.79 3.40 -9.20
C LEU A 124 4.21 2.48 -8.03
N ILE A 125 3.43 2.47 -6.95
CA ILE A 125 3.75 1.64 -5.77
C ILE A 125 3.68 0.15 -6.12
N TRP A 126 2.64 -0.26 -6.84
CA TRP A 126 2.52 -1.61 -7.37
C TRP A 126 3.72 -2.00 -8.24
N GLY A 127 4.11 -1.13 -9.19
CA GLY A 127 5.22 -1.37 -10.10
C GLY A 127 6.54 -1.56 -9.36
N CYS A 128 6.82 -0.75 -8.33
CA CYS A 128 7.99 -0.92 -7.48
C CYS A 128 8.01 -2.29 -6.79
N PHE A 129 6.90 -2.72 -6.16
CA PHE A 129 6.83 -4.04 -5.52
C PHE A 129 6.92 -5.19 -6.53
N ALA A 130 6.23 -5.10 -7.67
CA ALA A 130 6.25 -6.13 -8.71
C ALA A 130 7.64 -6.32 -9.32
N VAL A 131 8.36 -5.21 -9.58
CA VAL A 131 9.75 -5.24 -10.06
C VAL A 131 10.67 -5.82 -8.99
N ALA A 132 10.53 -5.41 -7.72
CA ALA A 132 11.30 -5.97 -6.62
C ALA A 132 11.09 -7.49 -6.49
N LEU A 133 9.83 -7.95 -6.51
CA LEU A 133 9.48 -9.37 -6.46
C LEU A 133 10.10 -10.14 -7.63
N TRP A 134 10.01 -9.61 -8.85
CA TRP A 134 10.61 -10.23 -10.03
C TRP A 134 12.13 -10.39 -9.88
N ILE A 135 12.81 -9.35 -9.40
CA ILE A 135 14.26 -9.40 -9.12
C ILE A 135 14.58 -10.49 -8.10
N GLU A 136 13.83 -10.56 -7.00
CA GLU A 136 14.08 -11.53 -5.91
C GLU A 136 13.78 -12.98 -6.31
N ILE A 137 12.84 -13.22 -7.22
CA ILE A 137 12.56 -14.55 -7.78
C ILE A 137 13.66 -15.00 -8.74
N LYS A 138 14.33 -14.06 -9.44
CA LYS A 138 15.35 -14.36 -10.45
C LYS A 138 16.79 -14.37 -9.94
N SER A 139 17.04 -13.83 -8.74
CA SER A 139 18.36 -13.82 -8.08
C SER A 139 18.81 -15.20 -7.58
#